data_AF-A0A520ITX3-F1
#
_entry.id   AF-A0A520ITX3-F1
#
_cell.length_a   1.000
_cell.length_b   1.000
_cell.length_c   1.000
_cell.angle_alpha   90.00
_cell.angle_beta   90.00
_cell.angle_gamma   90.00
#
_symmetry.space_group_name_H-M   'P 1'
#
loop_
_entity.id
_entity.type
_entity.pdbx_description
1 polymer ?
#
loop_
_entity_poly.entity_id
_entity_poly.type
_entity_poly.pdbx_seq_one_letter_code
_entity_poly.pdbx_strand_id
1 'polypeptide(L)'
;MFVPNLNDVETSGGSAALSFGRAIVPVAQTHRLERLRAAAGRVDWVPDLGTRIGSRDWWRGAATCAVLCVTAFVIAPPLTPPLLGAAAAPMIGTDREEARAQMIAPLAWGADTGRHMASNDLVRPLTEAPERPVEQRTATVGHGDSLGDMLQRAGLSERDAQDTVALVATTVPLDTLKPGTQIPLTLGRRPNRSVARPLEALSLRARFDLALDLKRVGDRLVMERRAIAVDDTPLRITGAVGSSLYRSARAAGVPIRAVESYIKAIASKVAVGQIDSNDTYDLIVERQRAATGETQLGKLLFAGLGHGGRKTQLVQWNDGTWYEASGQAERQGQFTMPVSMARVTSSFGMRFHPLLGFSRMHKGIDIGTAWGTPVHAPADGVVAFAGRSGGYGNLLKMAHGGSIVTCYGHLSRFAVHAGQRVSRGDVIAYSGNSGMSTGPHLHW
;
A
#
# COMPACT_ATOMS: atom_id res chain seq x y z
N MET A 1 -31.77 -14.78 -15.83
CA MET A 1 -32.88 -15.41 -15.07
C MET A 1 -33.97 -14.34 -15.01
N PHE A 2 -35.03 -14.33 -15.80
CA PHE A 2 -36.05 -15.34 -16.13
C PHE A 2 -36.41 -15.26 -17.64
N VAL A 3 -36.30 -16.35 -18.41
CA VAL A 3 -37.31 -17.37 -18.80
C VAL A 3 -38.21 -16.93 -19.99
N PRO A 4 -38.37 -17.79 -21.03
CA PRO A 4 -38.86 -17.43 -22.36
C PRO A 4 -40.36 -17.68 -22.56
N ASN A 5 -40.95 -17.01 -23.55
CA ASN A 5 -42.31 -17.24 -24.04
C ASN A 5 -42.32 -18.46 -24.98
N LEU A 6 -42.92 -19.55 -24.52
CA LEU A 6 -43.36 -20.70 -25.31
C LEU A 6 -44.74 -21.08 -24.78
N ASN A 7 -45.77 -20.89 -25.60
CA ASN A 7 -47.08 -21.51 -25.44
C ASN A 7 -47.65 -21.73 -26.85
N ASP A 8 -47.20 -22.82 -27.47
CA ASP A 8 -48.00 -23.54 -28.46
C ASP A 8 -48.86 -24.54 -27.69
N VAL A 9 -50.16 -24.40 -27.86
CA VAL A 9 -51.21 -25.25 -27.29
C VAL A 9 -51.61 -26.26 -28.36
N GLU A 10 -51.27 -27.52 -28.17
CA GLU A 10 -51.97 -28.65 -28.77
C GLU A 10 -52.84 -29.31 -27.70
N THR A 11 -54.16 -29.17 -27.81
CA THR A 11 -55.10 -30.22 -27.37
C THR A 11 -56.30 -30.23 -28.33
N SER A 12 -56.30 -31.18 -29.27
CA SER A 12 -57.52 -31.84 -29.76
C SER A 12 -58.16 -32.57 -28.56
N GLY A 13 -59.46 -32.66 -28.33
CA GLY A 13 -60.66 -32.48 -29.13
C GLY A 13 -61.67 -33.50 -28.57
N GLY A 14 -62.91 -33.09 -28.30
CA GLY A 14 -63.95 -33.99 -27.78
C GLY A 14 -65.33 -33.35 -27.65
N SER A 15 -66.06 -33.34 -28.79
CA SER A 15 -67.50 -33.67 -28.99
C SER A 15 -68.59 -33.08 -28.05
N ALA A 16 -69.79 -32.64 -28.48
CA ALA A 16 -70.47 -32.49 -29.76
C ALA A 16 -71.82 -31.74 -29.56
N ALA A 17 -72.29 -31.06 -30.62
CA ALA A 17 -73.68 -30.71 -31.03
C ALA A 17 -74.53 -29.80 -30.08
N LEU A 18 -75.34 -28.84 -30.54
CA LEU A 18 -76.23 -28.77 -31.72
C LEU A 18 -76.39 -27.31 -32.24
N SER A 19 -76.63 -27.19 -33.55
CA SER A 19 -76.99 -25.94 -34.24
C SER A 19 -78.49 -25.88 -34.57
N PHE A 20 -79.12 -24.71 -34.47
CA PHE A 20 -80.14 -24.23 -35.41
C PHE A 20 -80.26 -22.70 -35.36
N GLY A 21 -80.34 -22.07 -36.54
CA GLY A 21 -80.66 -20.64 -36.71
C GLY A 21 -79.97 -19.99 -37.90
N ARG A 22 -80.55 -20.12 -39.10
CA ARG A 22 -80.08 -19.49 -40.36
C ARG A 22 -80.19 -17.97 -40.31
N ALA A 23 -79.19 -17.31 -40.88
CA ALA A 23 -79.40 -16.16 -41.76
C ALA A 23 -78.50 -16.31 -43.00
N ILE A 24 -79.11 -16.59 -44.15
CA ILE A 24 -78.44 -16.51 -45.46
C ILE A 24 -78.39 -15.02 -45.80
N VAL A 25 -77.24 -14.39 -45.61
CA VAL A 25 -76.99 -13.02 -46.06
C VAL A 25 -76.56 -13.09 -47.53
N PRO A 26 -77.20 -12.36 -48.45
CA PRO A 26 -76.76 -12.30 -49.83
C PRO A 26 -75.38 -11.61 -49.88
N VAL A 27 -74.41 -12.24 -50.55
CA VAL A 27 -73.09 -11.64 -50.80
C VAL A 27 -73.31 -10.39 -51.64
N ALA A 28 -73.23 -9.23 -50.99
CA ALA A 28 -73.27 -7.94 -51.66
C ALA A 28 -72.18 -7.91 -52.74
N GLN A 29 -72.55 -7.46 -53.93
CA GLN A 29 -71.64 -7.29 -55.06
C GLN A 29 -70.51 -6.33 -54.64
N THR A 30 -69.35 -6.89 -54.29
CA THR A 30 -68.20 -6.11 -53.85
C THR A 30 -67.82 -5.10 -54.93
N HIS A 31 -67.93 -3.83 -54.55
CA HIS A 31 -67.63 -2.68 -55.38
C HIS A 31 -66.21 -2.83 -55.95
N ARG A 32 -65.95 -2.41 -57.21
CA ARG A 32 -64.61 -2.53 -57.83
C ARG A 32 -63.48 -2.01 -56.92
N LEU A 33 -63.77 -0.97 -56.15
CA LEU A 33 -62.86 -0.39 -55.16
C LEU A 33 -62.52 -1.36 -54.02
N GLU A 34 -63.47 -2.12 -53.49
CA GLU A 34 -63.19 -3.11 -52.44
C GLU A 34 -62.37 -4.28 -52.98
N ARG A 35 -62.61 -4.70 -54.22
CA ARG A 35 -61.77 -5.72 -54.89
C ARG A 35 -60.36 -5.21 -55.14
N LEU A 36 -60.20 -3.97 -55.57
CA LEU A 36 -58.90 -3.33 -55.73
C LEU A 36 -58.17 -3.18 -54.39
N ARG A 37 -58.88 -2.81 -53.33
CA ARG A 37 -58.32 -2.67 -51.98
C ARG A 37 -57.90 -4.03 -51.40
N ALA A 38 -58.71 -5.06 -51.59
CA ALA A 38 -58.39 -6.44 -51.21
C ALA A 38 -57.28 -7.06 -52.09
N ALA A 39 -57.12 -6.61 -53.34
CA ALA A 39 -55.98 -6.99 -54.17
C ALA A 39 -54.70 -6.28 -53.73
N ALA A 40 -54.77 -4.97 -53.44
CA ALA A 40 -53.65 -4.17 -52.95
C ALA A 40 -53.15 -4.62 -51.57
N GLY A 41 -54.05 -5.07 -50.69
CA GLY A 41 -53.69 -5.64 -49.39
C GLY A 41 -53.07 -7.04 -49.45
N ARG A 42 -53.16 -7.73 -50.60
CA ARG A 42 -52.46 -9.01 -50.86
C ARG A 42 -51.10 -8.84 -51.51
N VAL A 43 -50.74 -7.62 -51.90
CA VAL A 43 -49.43 -7.31 -52.45
C VAL A 43 -48.52 -6.95 -51.29
N ASP A 44 -47.47 -7.74 -51.11
CA ASP A 44 -46.40 -7.41 -50.16
C ASP A 44 -45.53 -6.30 -50.76
N TRP A 45 -45.62 -5.11 -50.18
CA TRP A 45 -44.91 -3.91 -50.63
C TRP A 45 -43.48 -3.83 -50.09
N VAL A 46 -43.12 -4.70 -49.14
CA VAL A 46 -41.79 -4.76 -48.54
C VAL A 46 -41.24 -6.18 -48.64
N PRO A 47 -41.00 -6.68 -49.87
CA PRO A 47 -40.42 -8.00 -50.05
C PRO A 47 -38.99 -8.02 -49.46
N ASP A 48 -38.72 -9.01 -48.62
CA ASP A 48 -37.38 -9.25 -48.08
C ASP A 48 -36.43 -9.72 -49.20
N LEU A 49 -35.51 -8.83 -49.60
CA LEU A 49 -34.52 -9.08 -50.65
C LEU A 49 -33.46 -10.12 -50.26
N GLY A 50 -33.39 -10.52 -48.99
CA GLY A 50 -32.55 -11.61 -48.51
C GLY A 50 -33.14 -13.01 -48.75
N THR A 51 -34.39 -13.10 -49.20
CA THR A 51 -35.10 -14.38 -49.41
C THR A 51 -35.61 -14.54 -50.84
N ARG A 52 -35.73 -15.79 -51.32
CA ARG A 52 -36.30 -16.14 -52.65
C ARG A 52 -35.68 -15.36 -53.83
N ILE A 53 -34.35 -15.26 -53.83
CA ILE A 53 -33.54 -14.56 -54.84
C ILE A 53 -33.88 -15.08 -56.25
N GLY A 54 -34.13 -14.16 -57.19
CA GLY A 54 -34.48 -14.47 -58.58
C GLY A 54 -35.96 -14.72 -58.85
N SER A 55 -36.82 -14.75 -57.83
CA SER A 55 -38.27 -14.81 -58.00
C SER A 55 -38.86 -13.50 -58.54
N ARG A 56 -40.09 -13.54 -59.07
CA ARG A 56 -40.78 -12.35 -59.57
C ARG A 56 -41.00 -11.30 -58.47
N ASP A 57 -41.28 -11.74 -57.24
CA ASP A 57 -41.47 -10.84 -56.09
C ASP A 57 -40.15 -10.19 -55.68
N TRP A 58 -39.04 -10.94 -55.73
CA TRP A 58 -37.70 -10.41 -55.49
C TRP A 58 -37.30 -9.35 -56.53
N TRP A 59 -37.53 -9.60 -57.83
CA TRP A 59 -37.26 -8.62 -58.88
C TRP A 59 -38.10 -7.34 -58.76
N ARG A 60 -39.37 -7.47 -58.34
CA ARG A 60 -40.23 -6.31 -58.04
C ARG A 60 -39.70 -5.51 -56.85
N GLY A 61 -39.29 -6.19 -55.79
CA GLY A 61 -38.65 -5.58 -54.63
C GLY A 61 -37.38 -4.82 -54.99
N ALA A 62 -36.49 -5.46 -55.75
CA ALA A 62 -35.24 -4.87 -56.19
C ALA A 62 -35.47 -3.63 -57.06
N ALA A 63 -36.44 -3.69 -57.98
CA ALA A 63 -36.83 -2.53 -58.79
C ALA A 63 -37.38 -1.39 -57.93
N THR A 64 -38.21 -1.69 -56.93
CA THR A 64 -38.79 -0.68 -56.03
C THR A 64 -37.70 -0.02 -55.18
N CYS A 65 -36.77 -0.81 -54.65
CA CYS A 65 -35.61 -0.32 -53.91
C CYS A 65 -34.72 0.56 -54.79
N ALA A 66 -34.40 0.12 -56.02
CA ALA A 66 -33.60 0.89 -56.96
C ALA A 66 -34.26 2.24 -57.31
N VAL A 67 -35.57 2.25 -57.54
CA VAL A 67 -36.32 3.49 -57.77
C VAL A 67 -36.21 4.41 -56.56
N LEU A 68 -36.45 3.93 -55.34
CA LEU A 68 -36.34 4.75 -54.14
C LEU A 68 -34.93 5.33 -53.94
N CYS A 69 -33.88 4.54 -54.18
CA CYS A 69 -32.50 5.02 -54.10
C CYS A 69 -32.21 6.12 -55.14
N VAL A 70 -32.68 5.95 -56.38
CA VAL A 70 -32.53 6.96 -57.43
C VAL A 70 -33.29 8.23 -57.07
N THR A 71 -34.53 8.13 -56.60
CA THR A 71 -35.33 9.29 -56.20
C THR A 71 -34.68 10.04 -55.03
N ALA A 72 -34.14 9.31 -54.05
CA ALA A 72 -33.39 9.89 -52.93
C ALA A 72 -32.14 10.62 -53.43
N PHE A 73 -31.42 10.07 -54.41
CA PHE A 73 -30.25 10.71 -55.00
C PHE A 73 -30.60 11.97 -55.82
N VAL A 74 -31.72 11.95 -56.55
CA VAL A 74 -32.18 13.10 -57.36
C VAL A 74 -32.69 14.24 -56.48
N ILE A 75 -33.30 13.93 -55.33
CA ILE A 75 -33.79 14.95 -54.39
C ILE A 75 -32.68 15.40 -53.43
N ALA A 76 -31.59 14.63 -53.30
CA ALA A 76 -30.46 15.02 -52.47
C ALA A 76 -29.85 16.34 -52.99
N PRO A 77 -29.62 17.33 -52.11
CA PRO A 77 -28.97 18.57 -52.51
C PRO A 77 -27.56 18.28 -53.06
N PRO A 78 -27.10 19.01 -54.10
CA PRO A 78 -25.81 18.79 -54.70
C PRO A 78 -24.67 18.96 -53.68
N LEU A 79 -23.67 18.08 -53.74
CA LEU A 79 -22.54 18.05 -52.79
C LEU A 79 -21.47 19.14 -53.03
N THR A 80 -21.73 20.17 -53.84
CA THR A 80 -20.79 21.27 -54.12
C THR A 80 -21.51 22.56 -54.57
N PRO A 81 -21.02 23.78 -54.21
CA PRO A 81 -20.15 24.13 -53.09
C PRO A 81 -20.96 24.22 -51.78
N PRO A 82 -20.32 24.31 -50.60
CA PRO A 82 -21.06 24.60 -49.36
C PRO A 82 -21.85 25.89 -49.56
N LEU A 83 -23.07 25.95 -48.99
CA LEU A 83 -23.75 27.21 -48.72
C LEU A 83 -22.79 28.05 -47.87
N LEU A 84 -21.95 28.84 -48.51
CA LEU A 84 -21.23 29.94 -47.89
C LEU A 84 -22.34 30.90 -47.50
N GLY A 85 -22.87 30.73 -46.28
CA GLY A 85 -23.64 31.78 -45.65
C GLY A 85 -22.82 33.04 -45.81
N ALA A 86 -23.38 34.06 -46.45
CA ALA A 86 -22.66 35.30 -46.71
C ALA A 86 -22.12 35.79 -45.37
N ALA A 87 -20.82 35.60 -45.14
CA ALA A 87 -20.18 36.14 -43.98
C ALA A 87 -20.31 37.65 -44.15
N ALA A 88 -20.99 38.30 -43.21
CA ALA A 88 -21.05 39.75 -43.19
C ALA A 88 -19.62 40.29 -43.35
N ALA A 89 -19.46 41.32 -44.18
CA ALA A 89 -18.14 41.92 -44.38
C ALA A 89 -17.51 42.21 -43.01
N PRO A 90 -16.23 41.86 -42.79
CA PRO A 90 -15.59 42.09 -41.50
C PRO A 90 -15.72 43.56 -41.15
N MET A 91 -16.25 43.85 -39.96
CA MET A 91 -16.34 45.23 -39.48
C MET A 91 -14.92 45.82 -39.41
N ILE A 92 -14.74 47.03 -39.95
CA ILE A 92 -13.46 47.73 -40.04
C ILE A 92 -13.61 49.11 -39.37
N GLY A 93 -12.53 49.63 -38.78
CA GLY A 93 -12.53 50.96 -38.18
C GLY A 93 -13.45 51.07 -36.95
N THR A 94 -14.20 52.16 -36.90
CA THR A 94 -15.05 52.54 -35.75
C THR A 94 -16.10 51.49 -35.41
N ASP A 95 -16.70 50.84 -36.41
CA ASP A 95 -17.78 49.88 -36.19
C ASP A 95 -17.23 48.62 -35.51
N ARG A 96 -16.00 48.23 -35.85
CA ARG A 96 -15.30 47.11 -35.20
C ARG A 96 -15.01 47.42 -33.73
N GLU A 97 -14.62 48.66 -33.44
CA GLU A 97 -14.34 49.10 -32.08
C GLU A 97 -15.61 49.15 -31.22
N GLU A 98 -16.73 49.63 -31.77
CA GLU A 98 -18.02 49.62 -31.08
C GLU A 98 -18.52 48.20 -30.77
N ALA A 99 -18.46 47.30 -31.76
CA ALA A 99 -18.85 45.92 -31.56
C ALA A 99 -17.92 45.23 -30.54
N ARG A 100 -16.61 45.46 -30.63
CA ARG A 100 -15.62 44.88 -29.69
C ARG A 100 -15.89 45.32 -28.24
N ALA A 101 -16.20 46.60 -28.01
CA ALA A 101 -16.54 47.13 -26.70
C ALA A 101 -17.81 46.51 -26.08
N GLN A 102 -18.74 46.01 -26.92
CA GLN A 102 -20.00 45.39 -26.49
C GLN A 102 -19.95 43.86 -26.42
N MET A 103 -18.92 43.23 -26.99
CA MET A 103 -18.76 41.77 -27.02
C MET A 103 -17.98 41.25 -25.82
N ILE A 104 -18.40 40.10 -25.27
CA ILE A 104 -17.64 39.36 -24.26
C ILE A 104 -16.61 38.48 -25.00
N ALA A 105 -15.34 38.90 -24.98
CA ALA A 105 -14.24 38.14 -25.59
C ALA A 105 -13.39 37.40 -24.53
N PRO A 106 -12.70 36.30 -24.90
CA PRO A 106 -11.74 35.63 -24.01
C PRO A 106 -10.51 36.51 -23.72
N LEU A 107 -10.10 36.60 -22.45
CA LEU A 107 -8.91 37.36 -22.00
C LEU A 107 -7.63 37.05 -22.80
N ALA A 108 -7.46 35.81 -23.24
CA ALA A 108 -6.30 35.38 -24.04
C ALA A 108 -6.19 36.08 -25.41
N TRP A 109 -7.26 36.69 -25.91
CA TRP A 109 -7.29 37.43 -27.17
C TRP A 109 -7.30 38.94 -26.97
N GLY A 110 -6.97 39.41 -25.76
CA GLY A 110 -6.92 40.84 -25.43
C GLY A 110 -8.30 41.45 -25.21
N ALA A 111 -9.22 40.71 -24.59
CA ALA A 111 -10.57 41.19 -24.31
C ALA A 111 -10.58 42.51 -23.52
N ASP A 112 -11.21 43.51 -24.12
CA ASP A 112 -11.36 44.88 -23.63
C ASP A 112 -12.84 45.24 -23.49
N THR A 113 -13.66 44.34 -22.92
CA THR A 113 -15.09 44.58 -22.69
C THR A 113 -15.34 45.94 -22.01
N GLY A 114 -16.13 46.78 -22.67
CA GLY A 114 -16.32 48.19 -22.34
C GLY A 114 -15.67 49.10 -23.38
N ARG A 115 -16.20 50.31 -23.60
CA ARG A 115 -15.39 51.34 -24.27
C ARG A 115 -14.16 51.51 -23.38
N HIS A 116 -12.95 51.28 -23.90
CA HIS A 116 -11.78 51.96 -23.36
C HIS A 116 -12.17 53.44 -23.35
N MET A 117 -12.61 53.96 -22.20
CA MET A 117 -12.67 55.39 -22.02
C MET A 117 -11.23 55.81 -22.25
N ALA A 118 -10.96 56.48 -23.37
CA ALA A 118 -9.72 57.18 -23.55
C ALA A 118 -9.49 57.94 -22.24
N SER A 119 -8.31 57.78 -21.63
CA SER A 119 -7.99 58.45 -20.38
C SER A 119 -8.31 59.93 -20.54
N ASN A 120 -9.42 60.37 -19.96
CA ASN A 120 -9.71 61.80 -19.90
C ASN A 120 -8.80 62.41 -18.84
N ASP A 121 -8.78 63.73 -18.73
CA ASP A 121 -7.92 64.43 -17.78
C ASP A 121 -8.18 64.07 -16.30
N LEU A 122 -9.24 63.30 -16.02
CA LEU A 122 -9.58 62.78 -14.69
C LEU A 122 -8.92 61.42 -14.39
N VAL A 123 -8.45 60.69 -15.40
CA VAL A 123 -7.71 59.43 -15.21
C VAL A 123 -6.28 59.76 -14.83
N ARG A 124 -5.97 59.63 -13.53
CA ARG A 124 -4.59 59.74 -13.04
C ARG A 124 -3.97 58.34 -13.03
N PRO A 125 -2.80 58.13 -13.68
CA PRO A 125 -2.07 56.88 -13.52
C PRO A 125 -1.77 56.70 -12.03
N LEU A 126 -2.27 55.62 -11.46
CA LEU A 126 -1.87 55.22 -10.12
C LEU A 126 -0.39 54.87 -10.17
N THR A 127 0.43 55.63 -9.44
CA THR A 127 1.87 55.36 -9.33
C THR A 127 2.11 53.94 -8.79
N GLU A 128 1.19 53.43 -7.96
CA GLU A 128 1.17 52.07 -7.46
C GLU A 128 -0.26 51.52 -7.35
N ALA A 129 -0.43 50.21 -7.59
CA ALA A 129 -1.70 49.55 -7.34
C ALA A 129 -2.02 49.53 -5.82
N PRO A 130 -3.28 49.75 -5.43
CA PRO A 130 -3.67 49.79 -4.01
C PRO A 130 -3.32 48.48 -3.30
N GLU A 131 -2.66 48.60 -2.15
CA GLU A 131 -2.25 47.43 -1.36
C GLU A 131 -3.47 46.72 -0.75
N ARG A 132 -3.50 45.40 -0.89
CA ARG A 132 -4.56 44.58 -0.28
C ARG A 132 -4.42 44.65 1.25
N PRO A 133 -5.54 44.87 1.99
CA PRO A 133 -5.51 44.87 3.45
C PRO A 133 -5.04 43.54 4.03
N VAL A 134 -5.43 42.43 3.40
CA VAL A 134 -5.06 41.08 3.82
C VAL A 134 -4.61 40.28 2.61
N GLU A 135 -3.58 39.47 2.78
CA GLU A 135 -3.04 38.60 1.74
C GLU A 135 -2.82 37.18 2.26
N GLN A 136 -3.48 36.21 1.63
CA GLN A 136 -3.31 34.79 1.95
C GLN A 136 -2.24 34.19 1.05
N ARG A 137 -1.31 33.46 1.64
CA ARG A 137 -0.22 32.77 0.95
C ARG A 137 0.01 31.39 1.54
N THR A 138 0.58 30.51 0.74
CA THR A 138 1.12 29.23 1.22
C THR A 138 2.60 29.22 0.92
N ALA A 139 3.41 29.19 1.97
CA ALA A 139 4.85 29.15 1.85
C ALA A 139 5.36 27.72 2.10
N THR A 140 6.43 27.32 1.43
CA THR A 140 6.97 25.96 1.52
C THR A 140 8.40 26.01 2.06
N VAL A 141 8.69 25.18 3.06
CA VAL A 141 10.05 25.05 3.64
C VAL A 141 10.98 24.39 2.63
N GLY A 142 12.04 25.09 2.24
CA GLY A 142 13.04 24.57 1.29
C GLY A 142 13.97 23.51 1.92
N HIS A 143 14.78 22.83 1.09
CA HIS A 143 15.89 22.02 1.60
C HIS A 143 16.99 22.93 2.16
N GLY A 144 17.39 22.72 3.41
CA GLY A 144 18.42 23.53 4.08
C GLY A 144 17.98 24.95 4.48
N ASP A 145 16.69 25.24 4.35
CA ASP A 145 16.09 26.54 4.61
C ASP A 145 15.49 26.56 6.03
N SER A 146 15.72 27.65 6.78
CA SER A 146 15.15 27.76 8.13
C SER A 146 13.69 28.24 8.06
N LEU A 147 12.92 27.95 9.11
CA LEU A 147 11.55 28.48 9.24
C LEU A 147 11.53 30.01 9.16
N GLY A 148 12.50 30.68 9.79
CA GLY A 148 12.61 32.13 9.78
C GLY A 148 12.88 32.68 8.37
N ASP A 149 13.86 32.13 7.67
CA ASP A 149 14.22 32.57 6.31
C ASP A 149 13.08 32.36 5.32
N MET A 150 12.38 31.23 5.44
CA MET A 150 11.20 30.93 4.66
C MET A 150 10.08 31.96 4.89
N LEU A 151 9.80 32.31 6.15
CA LEU A 151 8.77 33.29 6.51
C LEU A 151 9.13 34.70 6.00
N GLN A 152 10.38 35.11 6.16
CA GLN A 152 10.86 36.41 5.63
C GLN A 152 10.74 36.45 4.11
N ARG A 153 11.14 35.38 3.41
CA ARG A 153 10.99 35.25 1.96
C ARG A 153 9.53 35.24 1.52
N ALA A 154 8.62 34.73 2.36
CA ALA A 154 7.18 34.80 2.11
C ALA A 154 6.60 36.23 2.24
N GLY A 155 7.36 37.16 2.83
CA GLY A 155 7.03 38.58 2.95
C GLY A 155 6.70 39.04 4.38
N LEU A 156 6.97 38.22 5.40
CA LEU A 156 6.79 38.61 6.80
C LEU A 156 7.89 39.59 7.25
N SER A 157 7.55 40.45 8.21
CA SER A 157 8.55 41.25 8.91
C SER A 157 9.53 40.38 9.70
N GLU A 158 10.78 40.83 9.83
CA GLU A 158 11.82 40.11 10.56
C GLU A 158 11.42 39.82 12.02
N ARG A 159 10.83 40.82 12.69
CA ARG A 159 10.32 40.68 14.06
C ARG A 159 9.25 39.60 14.17
N ASP A 160 8.23 39.62 13.31
CA ASP A 160 7.17 38.61 13.35
C ASP A 160 7.66 37.22 12.97
N ALA A 161 8.64 37.13 12.06
CA ALA A 161 9.28 35.87 11.73
C ALA A 161 10.03 35.30 12.94
N GLN A 162 10.80 36.12 13.65
CA GLN A 162 11.50 35.72 14.88
C GLN A 162 10.53 35.33 16.00
N ASP A 163 9.48 36.11 16.24
CA ASP A 163 8.45 35.83 17.25
C ASP A 163 7.73 34.50 16.93
N THR A 164 7.41 34.27 15.66
CA THR A 164 6.81 33.01 15.19
C THR A 164 7.74 31.83 15.45
N VAL A 165 9.01 31.95 15.07
CA VAL A 165 10.03 30.92 15.28
C VAL A 165 10.19 30.60 16.77
N ALA A 166 10.26 31.63 17.62
CA ALA A 166 10.36 31.47 19.07
C ALA A 166 9.16 30.73 19.65
N LEU A 167 7.93 31.09 19.24
CA LEU A 167 6.71 30.43 19.67
C LEU A 167 6.67 28.95 19.25
N VAL A 168 6.95 28.66 17.97
CA VAL A 168 6.95 27.28 17.45
C VAL A 168 8.01 26.43 18.16
N ALA A 169 9.20 26.98 18.39
CA ALA A 169 10.30 26.30 19.06
C ALA A 169 9.98 25.88 20.51
N THR A 170 9.02 26.54 21.18
CA THR A 170 8.56 26.10 22.52
C THR A 170 7.82 24.76 22.53
N THR A 171 7.34 24.32 21.36
CA THR A 171 6.49 23.12 21.25
C THR A 171 7.15 22.02 20.44
N VAL A 172 7.87 22.37 19.37
CA VAL A 172 8.47 21.41 18.45
C VAL A 172 9.89 21.86 18.08
N PRO A 173 10.89 20.95 18.10
CA PRO A 173 12.22 21.24 17.58
C PRO A 173 12.17 21.59 16.09
N LEU A 174 12.79 22.71 15.69
CA LEU A 174 12.66 23.26 14.34
C LEU A 174 13.28 22.37 13.25
N ASP A 175 14.25 21.52 13.61
CA ASP A 175 14.90 20.53 12.75
C ASP A 175 13.97 19.37 12.34
N THR A 176 12.85 19.18 13.05
CA THR A 176 11.86 18.15 12.71
C THR A 176 10.93 18.56 11.57
N LEU A 177 10.92 19.85 11.19
CA LEU A 177 10.15 20.33 10.05
C LEU A 177 10.79 19.84 8.75
N LYS A 178 10.09 18.93 8.07
CA LYS A 178 10.59 18.34 6.83
C LYS A 178 10.61 19.37 5.69
N PRO A 179 11.62 19.36 4.83
CA PRO A 179 11.56 20.08 3.57
C PRO A 179 10.31 19.69 2.77
N GLY A 180 9.69 20.67 2.12
CA GLY A 180 8.41 20.51 1.43
C GLY A 180 7.18 20.73 2.32
N THR A 181 7.34 21.00 3.62
CA THR A 181 6.22 21.36 4.50
C THR A 181 5.58 22.65 4.01
N GLN A 182 4.28 22.60 3.72
CA GLN A 182 3.48 23.75 3.30
C GLN A 182 2.84 24.42 4.50
N ILE A 183 3.01 25.74 4.60
CA ILE A 183 2.52 26.56 5.70
C ILE A 183 1.60 27.64 5.13
N PRO A 184 0.27 27.45 5.23
CA PRO A 184 -0.67 28.52 4.96
C PRO A 184 -0.54 29.63 6.00
N LEU A 185 -0.47 30.86 5.51
CA LEU A 185 -0.32 32.06 6.31
C LEU A 185 -1.14 33.22 5.73
N THR A 186 -1.57 34.10 6.61
CA THR A 186 -2.33 35.30 6.32
C THR A 186 -1.51 36.50 6.77
N LEU A 187 -1.17 37.34 5.81
CA LEU A 187 -0.41 38.57 6.00
C LEU A 187 -1.35 39.76 6.13
N GLY A 188 -1.08 40.63 7.08
CA GLY A 188 -1.86 41.83 7.37
C GLY A 188 -1.50 43.01 6.48
N ARG A 189 -2.06 44.16 6.84
CA ARG A 189 -1.92 45.40 6.07
C ARG A 189 -0.52 45.97 6.24
N ARG A 190 0.03 46.49 5.14
CA ARG A 190 1.27 47.28 5.14
C ARG A 190 1.02 48.68 4.56
N PRO A 191 1.83 49.69 4.95
CA PRO A 191 1.69 51.05 4.45
C PRO A 191 2.15 51.24 3.00
N ASN A 192 3.21 50.55 2.58
CA ASN A 192 3.74 50.59 1.21
C ASN A 192 4.49 49.30 0.87
N ARG A 193 4.89 49.12 -0.39
CA ARG A 193 5.56 47.89 -0.89
C ARG A 193 6.92 47.59 -0.29
N SER A 194 7.61 48.63 0.17
CA SER A 194 8.96 48.53 0.74
C SER A 194 8.94 48.01 2.18
N VAL A 195 7.78 48.01 2.84
CA VAL A 195 7.61 47.49 4.20
C VAL A 195 7.08 46.07 4.15
N ALA A 196 7.69 45.17 4.93
CA ALA A 196 7.23 43.80 5.08
C ALA A 196 5.86 43.75 5.79
N ARG A 197 5.05 42.72 5.51
CA ARG A 197 3.71 42.60 6.10
C ARG A 197 3.79 42.00 7.51
N PRO A 198 2.93 42.44 8.45
CA PRO A 198 2.77 41.72 9.71
C PRO A 198 2.05 40.39 9.48
N LEU A 199 2.26 39.42 10.36
CA LEU A 199 1.54 38.15 10.36
C LEU A 199 0.19 38.30 11.09
N GLU A 200 -0.91 37.95 10.44
CA GLU A 200 -2.24 37.92 11.07
C GLU A 200 -2.60 36.53 11.58
N ALA A 201 -2.33 35.49 10.78
CA ALA A 201 -2.58 34.11 11.17
C ALA A 201 -1.65 33.15 10.42
N LEU A 202 -1.25 32.07 11.07
CA LEU A 202 -0.45 31.00 10.48
C LEU A 202 -0.93 29.66 11.01
N SER A 203 -1.13 28.70 10.13
CA SER A 203 -1.47 27.33 10.50
C SER A 203 -0.36 26.39 10.06
N LEU A 204 0.25 25.70 11.02
CA LEU A 204 1.37 24.79 10.80
C LEU A 204 1.01 23.38 11.26
N ARG A 205 1.14 22.40 10.36
CA ARG A 205 1.12 20.99 10.73
C ARG A 205 2.50 20.60 11.27
N ALA A 206 2.71 20.78 12.58
CA ALA A 206 4.02 20.60 13.20
C ALA A 206 4.41 19.12 13.34
N ARG A 207 3.45 18.24 13.62
CA ARG A 207 3.62 16.78 13.62
C ARG A 207 2.39 16.09 13.05
N PHE A 208 2.45 14.77 12.88
CA PHE A 208 1.30 13.98 12.42
C PHE A 208 0.11 14.02 13.40
N ASP A 209 0.36 14.27 14.68
CA ASP A 209 -0.64 14.34 15.76
C ASP A 209 -0.91 15.77 16.26
N LEU A 210 -0.22 16.79 15.72
CA LEU A 210 -0.23 18.14 16.27
C LEU A 210 -0.24 19.22 15.19
N ALA A 211 -1.25 20.09 15.26
CA ALA A 211 -1.31 21.35 14.53
C ALA A 211 -1.08 22.52 15.50
N LEU A 212 -0.39 23.54 15.00
CA LEU A 212 -0.15 24.80 15.69
C LEU A 212 -0.85 25.90 14.89
N ASP A 213 -1.72 26.65 15.55
CA ASP A 213 -2.45 27.77 14.96
C ASP A 213 -1.98 29.04 15.68
N LEU A 214 -1.30 29.92 14.95
CA LEU A 214 -0.87 31.22 15.45
C LEU A 214 -1.84 32.28 14.94
N LYS A 215 -2.25 33.20 15.82
CA LYS A 215 -3.12 34.33 15.49
C LYS A 215 -2.62 35.59 16.17
N ARG A 216 -2.73 36.71 15.49
CA ARG A 216 -2.44 38.03 16.05
C ARG A 216 -3.60 38.50 16.93
N VAL A 217 -3.29 38.89 18.16
CA VAL A 217 -4.22 39.49 19.11
C VAL A 217 -3.61 40.81 19.59
N GLY A 218 -4.06 41.92 19.00
CA GLY A 218 -3.41 43.23 19.19
C GLY A 218 -2.01 43.24 18.58
N ASP A 219 -0.99 43.57 19.38
CA ASP A 219 0.41 43.63 18.92
C ASP A 219 1.19 42.32 19.12
N ARG A 220 0.55 41.26 19.63
CA ARG A 220 1.23 39.99 19.95
C ARG A 220 0.67 38.81 19.16
N LEU A 221 1.55 37.85 18.89
CA LEU A 221 1.16 36.54 18.36
C LEU A 221 0.84 35.59 19.51
N VAL A 222 -0.30 34.93 19.40
CA VAL A 222 -0.75 33.89 20.34
C VAL A 222 -0.79 32.57 19.58
N MET A 223 -0.21 31.53 20.17
CA MET A 223 -0.19 30.18 19.58
C MET A 223 -1.17 29.27 20.33
N GLU A 224 -2.04 28.63 19.58
CA GLU A 224 -2.95 27.58 20.04
C GLU A 224 -2.43 26.21 19.57
N ARG A 225 -2.44 25.22 20.46
CA ARG A 225 -2.02 23.85 20.17
C ARG A 225 -3.27 23.00 19.96
N ARG A 226 -3.42 22.43 18.77
CA ARG A 226 -4.56 21.58 18.43
C ARG A 226 -4.08 20.15 18.19
N ALA A 227 -4.37 19.27 19.14
CA ALA A 227 -4.15 17.84 18.99
C ALA A 227 -5.07 17.29 17.89
N ILE A 228 -4.52 16.46 17.00
CA ILE A 228 -5.29 15.69 16.02
C ILE A 228 -5.38 14.26 16.53
N ALA A 229 -6.59 13.71 16.59
CA ALA A 229 -6.77 12.30 16.89
C ALA A 229 -6.12 11.44 15.81
N VAL A 230 -5.28 10.49 16.24
CA VAL A 230 -4.58 9.54 15.38
C VAL A 230 -5.00 8.13 15.78
N ASP A 231 -5.39 7.34 14.79
CA ASP A 231 -5.62 5.90 14.92
C ASP A 231 -4.33 5.16 14.53
N ASP A 232 -3.70 4.52 15.51
CA ASP A 232 -2.46 3.75 15.35
C ASP A 232 -2.73 2.25 15.08
N THR A 233 -3.97 1.87 14.74
CA THR A 233 -4.32 0.47 14.44
C THR A 233 -3.47 -0.06 13.29
N PRO A 234 -2.65 -1.10 13.52
CA PRO A 234 -1.77 -1.67 12.50
C PRO A 234 -2.53 -2.13 11.26
N LEU A 235 -1.86 -2.08 10.11
CA LEU A 235 -2.42 -2.52 8.85
C LEU A 235 -1.85 -3.89 8.47
N ARG A 236 -2.73 -4.89 8.38
CA ARG A 236 -2.41 -6.19 7.82
C ARG A 236 -2.63 -6.19 6.30
N ILE A 237 -1.65 -6.66 5.56
CA ILE A 237 -1.66 -6.75 4.10
C ILE A 237 -1.31 -8.20 3.75
N THR A 238 -2.17 -8.85 2.98
CA THR A 238 -1.98 -10.23 2.52
C THR A 238 -2.08 -10.30 1.00
N GLY A 239 -1.45 -11.29 0.40
CA GLY A 239 -1.52 -11.50 -1.05
C GLY A 239 -0.75 -12.72 -1.52
N ALA A 240 -0.81 -12.99 -2.82
CA ALA A 240 0.00 -14.02 -3.46
C ALA A 240 1.37 -13.45 -3.87
N VAL A 241 2.42 -14.27 -3.81
CA VAL A 241 3.79 -13.88 -4.16
C VAL A 241 3.90 -13.55 -5.65
N GLY A 242 3.29 -14.36 -6.52
CA GLY A 242 3.35 -14.16 -7.97
C GLY A 242 4.78 -14.22 -8.50
N SER A 243 5.12 -13.39 -9.49
CA SER A 243 6.46 -13.43 -10.12
C SER A 243 7.59 -12.92 -9.21
N SER A 244 7.28 -12.11 -8.20
CA SER A 244 8.28 -11.55 -7.28
C SER A 244 7.61 -11.01 -6.02
N LEU A 245 8.02 -11.56 -4.88
CA LEU A 245 7.55 -11.13 -3.56
C LEU A 245 7.69 -9.62 -3.35
N TYR A 246 8.82 -9.04 -3.76
CA TYR A 246 9.06 -7.61 -3.67
C TYR A 246 8.03 -6.82 -4.49
N ARG A 247 7.82 -7.18 -5.77
CA ARG A 247 6.91 -6.45 -6.66
C ARG A 247 5.47 -6.54 -6.17
N SER A 248 5.02 -7.73 -5.77
CA SER A 248 3.65 -7.96 -5.30
C SER A 248 3.36 -7.19 -4.01
N ALA A 249 4.28 -7.22 -3.03
CA ALA A 249 4.13 -6.42 -1.81
C ALA A 249 4.15 -4.91 -2.09
N ARG A 250 5.00 -4.43 -3.00
CA ARG A 250 5.02 -3.01 -3.40
C ARG A 250 3.74 -2.59 -4.11
N ALA A 251 3.19 -3.43 -4.98
CA ALA A 251 1.93 -3.19 -5.67
C ALA A 251 0.74 -3.12 -4.69
N ALA A 252 0.82 -3.85 -3.57
CA ALA A 252 -0.16 -3.79 -2.48
C ALA A 252 -0.02 -2.53 -1.57
N GLY A 253 0.89 -1.61 -1.88
CA GLY A 253 1.05 -0.34 -1.16
C GLY A 253 2.03 -0.39 0.02
N VAL A 254 2.81 -1.46 0.16
CA VAL A 254 3.80 -1.58 1.24
C VAL A 254 4.99 -0.65 1.01
N PRO A 255 5.47 0.11 2.02
CA PRO A 255 6.66 0.95 1.91
C PRO A 255 7.93 0.15 1.62
N ILE A 256 8.88 0.77 0.90
CA ILE A 256 10.15 0.13 0.49
C ILE A 256 10.86 -0.53 1.67
N ARG A 257 11.05 0.25 2.74
CA ARG A 257 11.77 -0.18 3.95
C ARG A 257 11.08 -1.35 4.66
N ALA A 258 9.74 -1.40 4.61
CA ALA A 258 8.98 -2.48 5.21
C ALA A 258 9.09 -3.77 4.39
N VAL A 259 9.06 -3.67 3.05
CA VAL A 259 9.30 -4.82 2.16
C VAL A 259 10.72 -5.38 2.33
N GLU A 260 11.73 -4.52 2.40
CA GLU A 260 13.12 -4.94 2.62
C GLU A 260 13.29 -5.67 3.97
N SER A 261 12.72 -5.09 5.03
CA SER A 261 12.70 -5.71 6.36
C SER A 261 11.97 -7.05 6.35
N TYR A 262 10.88 -7.15 5.60
CA TYR A 262 10.09 -8.38 5.45
C TYR A 262 10.89 -9.48 4.75
N ILE A 263 11.51 -9.17 3.60
CA ILE A 263 12.33 -10.14 2.87
C ILE A 263 13.50 -10.61 3.74
N LYS A 264 14.16 -9.69 4.46
CA LYS A 264 15.26 -10.03 5.37
C LYS A 264 14.80 -10.96 6.50
N ALA A 265 13.64 -10.71 7.08
CA ALA A 265 13.07 -11.55 8.12
C ALA A 265 12.76 -12.96 7.60
N ILE A 266 12.06 -13.07 6.47
CA ILE A 266 11.71 -14.37 5.87
C ILE A 266 12.95 -15.14 5.42
N ALA A 267 13.94 -14.47 4.83
CA ALA A 267 15.19 -15.07 4.37
C ALA A 267 16.00 -15.75 5.50
N SER A 268 15.74 -15.40 6.76
CA SER A 268 16.37 -16.05 7.92
C SER A 268 15.86 -17.47 8.19
N LYS A 269 14.66 -17.82 7.69
CA LYS A 269 14.02 -19.13 7.93
C LYS A 269 13.72 -19.89 6.64
N VAL A 270 13.49 -19.20 5.52
CA VAL A 270 13.18 -19.81 4.22
C VAL A 270 14.12 -19.21 3.17
N ALA A 271 14.81 -20.08 2.42
CA ALA A 271 15.66 -19.61 1.33
C ALA A 271 14.79 -18.94 0.25
N VAL A 272 15.11 -17.70 -0.12
CA VAL A 272 14.29 -16.91 -1.06
C VAL A 272 14.06 -17.62 -2.40
N GLY A 273 15.02 -18.42 -2.87
CA GLY A 273 14.89 -19.20 -4.10
C GLY A 273 13.91 -20.38 -4.02
N GLN A 274 13.44 -20.75 -2.83
CA GLN A 274 12.41 -21.78 -2.65
C GLN A 274 10.99 -21.20 -2.68
N ILE A 275 10.84 -19.87 -2.63
CA ILE A 275 9.54 -19.22 -2.64
C ILE A 275 8.94 -19.33 -4.05
N ASP A 276 7.78 -19.97 -4.16
CA ASP A 276 7.07 -20.17 -5.42
C ASP A 276 6.07 -19.03 -5.68
N SER A 277 5.67 -18.89 -6.94
CA SER A 277 4.63 -17.94 -7.36
C SER A 277 3.26 -18.15 -6.71
N ASN A 278 2.95 -19.39 -6.32
CA ASN A 278 1.70 -19.77 -5.66
C ASN A 278 1.71 -19.54 -4.15
N ASP A 279 2.86 -19.15 -3.58
CA ASP A 279 2.96 -18.88 -2.15
C ASP A 279 2.17 -17.63 -1.77
N THR A 280 1.84 -17.52 -0.49
CA THR A 280 1.13 -16.36 0.07
C THR A 280 1.99 -15.60 1.05
N TYR A 281 1.99 -14.28 0.98
CA TYR A 281 2.61 -13.42 1.98
C TYR A 281 1.54 -12.80 2.90
N ASP A 282 1.95 -12.53 4.13
CA ASP A 282 1.15 -11.88 5.15
C ASP A 282 2.07 -10.94 5.94
N LEU A 283 1.77 -9.65 5.97
CA LEU A 283 2.61 -8.68 6.66
C LEU A 283 1.73 -7.71 7.44
N ILE A 284 2.18 -7.33 8.63
CA ILE A 284 1.53 -6.29 9.44
C ILE A 284 2.52 -5.15 9.59
N VAL A 285 2.11 -3.95 9.21
CA VAL A 285 2.91 -2.72 9.34
C VAL A 285 2.24 -1.75 10.31
N GLU A 286 3.04 -0.94 10.98
CA GLU A 286 2.54 0.23 11.69
C GLU A 286 1.78 1.13 10.71
N ARG A 287 0.64 1.65 11.15
CA ARG A 287 -0.14 2.60 10.39
C ARG A 287 -0.65 3.66 11.35
N GLN A 288 -0.41 4.91 11.02
CA GLN A 288 -0.98 6.07 11.69
C GLN A 288 -1.97 6.71 10.74
N ARG A 289 -3.24 6.81 11.15
CA ARG A 289 -4.28 7.49 10.39
C ARG A 289 -4.77 8.70 11.17
N ALA A 290 -4.51 9.89 10.67
CA ALA A 290 -5.00 11.11 11.28
C ALA A 290 -6.50 11.30 10.99
N ALA A 291 -7.22 11.97 11.88
CA ALA A 291 -8.61 12.39 11.64
C ALA A 291 -8.78 13.29 10.40
N THR A 292 -7.69 13.90 9.90
CA THR A 292 -7.68 14.65 8.64
C THR A 292 -7.74 13.76 7.39
N GLY A 293 -7.65 12.44 7.54
CA GLY A 293 -7.67 11.46 6.46
C GLY A 293 -6.29 11.03 5.96
N GLU A 294 -5.24 11.76 6.34
CA GLU A 294 -3.85 11.39 6.04
C GLU A 294 -3.49 10.05 6.69
N THR A 295 -2.70 9.24 5.98
CA THR A 295 -2.23 7.94 6.45
C THR A 295 -0.73 7.83 6.25
N GLN A 296 -0.03 7.43 7.31
CA GLN A 296 1.41 7.17 7.28
C GLN A 296 1.66 5.71 7.66
N LEU A 297 2.40 4.98 6.83
CA LEU A 297 2.83 3.62 7.12
C LEU A 297 4.24 3.65 7.72
N GLY A 298 4.47 2.82 8.73
CA GLY A 298 5.69 2.77 9.51
C GLY A 298 6.43 1.43 9.36
N LYS A 299 6.97 0.95 10.48
CA LYS A 299 7.80 -0.26 10.52
C LYS A 299 6.99 -1.53 10.31
N LEU A 300 7.68 -2.59 9.94
CA LEU A 300 7.12 -3.94 9.88
C LEU A 300 7.04 -4.54 11.28
N LEU A 301 5.87 -5.03 11.67
CA LEU A 301 5.60 -5.66 12.97
C LEU A 301 5.54 -7.19 12.88
N PHE A 302 5.04 -7.71 11.75
CA PHE A 302 4.82 -9.13 11.52
C PHE A 302 5.22 -9.52 10.09
N ALA A 303 5.88 -10.67 9.95
CA ALA A 303 6.24 -11.27 8.67
C ALA A 303 5.79 -12.73 8.60
N GLY A 304 4.80 -13.00 7.77
CA GLY A 304 4.27 -14.33 7.49
C GLY A 304 4.50 -14.76 6.05
N LEU A 305 4.83 -16.03 5.85
CA LEU A 305 4.92 -16.69 4.54
C LEU A 305 4.22 -18.05 4.62
N GLY A 306 3.30 -18.30 3.68
CA GLY A 306 2.73 -19.62 3.43
C GLY A 306 3.43 -20.25 2.24
N HIS A 307 4.22 -21.30 2.50
CA HIS A 307 4.98 -22.03 1.48
C HIS A 307 4.71 -23.53 1.57
N GLY A 308 4.18 -24.13 0.49
CA GLY A 308 3.96 -25.59 0.41
C GLY A 308 3.13 -26.16 1.57
N GLY A 309 2.13 -25.42 2.06
CA GLY A 309 1.29 -25.80 3.20
C GLY A 309 1.88 -25.52 4.59
N ARG A 310 3.15 -25.15 4.69
CA ARG A 310 3.80 -24.69 5.93
C ARG A 310 3.61 -23.19 6.09
N LYS A 311 3.30 -22.74 7.31
CA LYS A 311 3.19 -21.32 7.65
C LYS A 311 4.39 -20.92 8.51
N THR A 312 5.23 -20.04 7.97
CA THR A 312 6.27 -19.35 8.74
C THR A 312 5.69 -18.04 9.22
N GLN A 313 5.74 -17.76 10.52
CA GLN A 313 5.19 -16.55 11.11
C GLN A 313 6.22 -15.96 12.05
N LEU A 314 6.69 -14.74 11.76
CA LEU A 314 7.73 -14.06 12.50
C LEU A 314 7.17 -12.76 13.10
N VAL A 315 7.53 -12.51 14.36
CA VAL A 315 7.19 -11.29 15.10
C VAL A 315 8.49 -10.61 15.50
N GLN A 316 8.56 -9.29 15.37
CA GLN A 316 9.70 -8.52 15.83
C GLN A 316 9.56 -8.20 17.32
N TRP A 317 10.62 -8.44 18.10
CA TRP A 317 10.68 -8.05 19.51
C TRP A 317 11.31 -6.66 19.69
N ASN A 318 11.29 -6.13 20.91
CA ASN A 318 11.77 -4.78 21.23
C ASN A 318 13.26 -4.56 20.93
N ASP A 319 14.05 -5.64 20.88
CA ASP A 319 15.47 -5.62 20.51
C ASP A 319 15.70 -5.61 18.98
N GLY A 320 14.62 -5.59 18.19
CA GLY A 320 14.64 -5.62 16.74
C GLY A 320 14.87 -7.01 16.13
N THR A 321 15.02 -8.05 16.94
CA THR A 321 15.19 -9.43 16.47
C THR A 321 13.86 -10.10 16.15
N TRP A 322 13.89 -11.05 15.21
CA TRP A 322 12.70 -11.74 14.71
C TRP A 322 12.59 -13.13 15.36
N TYR A 323 11.44 -13.39 15.97
CA TYR A 323 11.13 -14.67 16.61
C TYR A 323 9.95 -15.34 15.94
N GLU A 324 9.91 -16.66 15.95
CA GLU A 324 8.78 -17.41 15.42
C GLU A 324 7.57 -17.33 16.36
N ALA A 325 6.41 -16.96 15.82
CA ALA A 325 5.16 -16.77 16.58
C ALA A 325 4.61 -18.06 17.19
N SER A 326 5.06 -19.23 16.71
CA SER A 326 4.66 -20.56 17.19
C SER A 326 5.15 -20.86 18.62
N GLY A 327 5.83 -19.93 19.30
CA GLY A 327 6.30 -20.10 20.67
C GLY A 327 7.49 -21.05 20.80
N GLN A 328 7.98 -21.60 19.69
CA GLN A 328 9.34 -22.14 19.62
C GLN A 328 10.31 -20.96 19.55
N ALA A 329 10.41 -20.24 20.66
CA ALA A 329 11.68 -19.63 20.99
C ALA A 329 12.70 -20.77 20.91
N GLU A 330 13.53 -20.76 19.86
CA GLU A 330 14.67 -21.65 19.78
C GLU A 330 15.43 -21.47 21.10
N ARG A 331 15.25 -22.41 22.03
CA ARG A 331 16.10 -22.59 23.22
C ARG A 331 17.51 -23.04 22.80
N GLN A 332 17.92 -22.79 21.55
CA GLN A 332 19.29 -22.83 21.09
C GLN A 332 20.02 -21.63 21.72
N GLY A 333 20.35 -21.74 23.01
CA GLY A 333 21.10 -20.68 23.70
C GLY A 333 21.19 -20.82 25.22
N GLN A 334 20.30 -21.57 25.87
CA GLN A 334 20.39 -21.82 27.31
C GLN A 334 20.68 -23.29 27.59
N PHE A 335 21.98 -23.61 27.68
CA PHE A 335 22.45 -24.86 28.26
C PHE A 335 22.07 -24.90 29.74
N THR A 336 21.43 -25.99 30.17
CA THR A 336 21.32 -26.27 31.61
C THR A 336 22.62 -26.84 32.15
N MET A 337 22.83 -26.72 33.46
CA MET A 337 23.93 -27.43 34.11
C MET A 337 23.75 -28.95 33.89
N PRO A 338 24.80 -29.67 33.47
CA PRO A 338 24.69 -31.09 33.17
C PRO A 338 24.61 -31.97 34.44
N VAL A 339 24.85 -31.40 35.62
CA VAL A 339 24.69 -32.10 36.91
C VAL A 339 23.90 -31.21 37.87
N SER A 340 22.95 -31.81 38.57
CA SER A 340 22.13 -31.13 39.58
C SER A 340 22.91 -30.88 40.87
N MET A 341 22.69 -29.72 41.50
CA MET A 341 23.21 -29.36 42.83
C MET A 341 24.75 -29.44 42.99
N ALA A 342 25.50 -29.27 41.91
CA ALA A 342 26.95 -29.41 41.93
C ALA A 342 27.68 -28.05 41.86
N ARG A 343 28.78 -27.92 42.60
CA ARG A 343 29.61 -26.71 42.65
C ARG A 343 30.72 -26.79 41.60
N VAL A 344 30.94 -25.69 40.88
CA VAL A 344 32.12 -25.53 40.02
C VAL A 344 33.36 -25.47 40.91
N THR A 345 34.24 -26.46 40.78
CA THR A 345 35.50 -26.57 41.52
C THR A 345 36.66 -25.93 40.77
N SER A 346 36.59 -25.87 39.44
CA SER A 346 37.57 -25.16 38.61
C SER A 346 36.92 -24.52 37.38
N SER A 347 37.28 -23.27 37.11
CA SER A 347 36.77 -22.52 35.94
C SER A 347 37.63 -22.75 34.69
N PHE A 348 37.11 -22.34 33.54
CA PHE A 348 37.85 -22.26 32.28
C PHE A 348 38.95 -21.19 32.36
N GLY A 349 40.11 -21.45 31.74
CA GLY A 349 41.22 -20.48 31.67
C GLY A 349 42.59 -21.05 32.04
N MET A 350 43.61 -20.19 32.05
CA MET A 350 44.98 -20.57 32.42
C MET A 350 45.06 -20.88 33.92
N ARG A 351 45.52 -22.08 34.29
CA ARG A 351 45.72 -22.47 35.70
C ARG A 351 46.96 -23.34 35.89
N PHE A 352 47.51 -23.32 37.10
CA PHE A 352 48.58 -24.24 37.50
C PHE A 352 48.04 -25.67 37.54
N HIS A 353 48.68 -26.60 36.82
CA HIS A 353 48.22 -27.98 36.72
C HIS A 353 48.79 -28.83 37.88
N PRO A 354 47.97 -29.29 38.83
CA PRO A 354 48.44 -29.90 40.08
C PRO A 354 49.22 -31.21 39.88
N LEU A 355 48.99 -31.93 38.76
CA LEU A 355 49.70 -33.18 38.43
C LEU A 355 50.94 -32.99 37.54
N LEU A 356 51.06 -31.85 36.83
CA LEU A 356 52.11 -31.65 35.80
C LEU A 356 53.13 -30.57 36.19
N GLY A 357 52.84 -29.75 37.20
CA GLY A 357 53.78 -28.79 37.77
C GLY A 357 53.99 -27.50 36.96
N PHE A 358 53.19 -27.24 35.93
CA PHE A 358 53.24 -26.00 35.14
C PHE A 358 51.84 -25.45 34.81
N SER A 359 51.77 -24.16 34.43
CA SER A 359 50.52 -23.50 34.04
C SER A 359 50.04 -23.96 32.67
N ARG A 360 48.81 -24.47 32.60
CA ARG A 360 48.17 -25.01 31.39
C ARG A 360 46.76 -24.45 31.22
N MET A 361 46.36 -24.28 29.96
CA MET A 361 45.00 -23.87 29.60
C MET A 361 43.98 -24.98 29.95
N HIS A 362 43.02 -24.64 30.81
CA HIS A 362 41.88 -25.48 31.13
C HIS A 362 40.74 -25.20 30.15
N LYS A 363 40.43 -26.18 29.28
CA LYS A 363 39.51 -26.02 28.14
C LYS A 363 38.04 -26.34 28.47
N GLY A 364 37.67 -26.29 29.75
CA GLY A 364 36.31 -26.55 30.23
C GLY A 364 36.17 -26.08 31.67
N ILE A 365 35.06 -26.45 32.30
CA ILE A 365 34.85 -26.28 33.74
C ILE A 365 34.85 -27.63 34.44
N ASP A 366 35.42 -27.68 35.64
CA ASP A 366 35.35 -28.86 36.49
C ASP A 366 34.23 -28.66 37.52
N ILE A 367 33.32 -29.62 37.56
CA ILE A 367 32.17 -29.64 38.47
C ILE A 367 32.40 -30.77 39.47
N GLY A 368 32.56 -30.41 40.75
CA GLY A 368 32.79 -31.39 41.82
C GLY A 368 31.53 -32.21 42.08
N THR A 369 31.62 -33.52 41.90
CA THR A 369 30.48 -34.45 42.02
C THR A 369 30.93 -35.77 42.60
N ALA A 370 30.04 -36.48 43.31
CA ALA A 370 30.32 -37.86 43.71
C ALA A 370 30.54 -38.76 42.48
N TRP A 371 31.24 -39.88 42.67
CA TRP A 371 31.39 -40.87 41.60
C TRP A 371 30.01 -41.44 41.24
N GLY A 372 29.72 -41.58 39.94
CA GLY A 372 28.47 -42.17 39.45
C GLY A 372 27.27 -41.23 39.47
N THR A 373 27.46 -39.91 39.67
CA THR A 373 26.36 -38.94 39.56
C THR A 373 25.84 -38.89 38.11
N PRO A 374 24.51 -38.91 37.88
CA PRO A 374 23.94 -38.78 36.55
C PRO A 374 24.35 -37.46 35.88
N VAL A 375 24.77 -37.56 34.62
CA VAL A 375 25.10 -36.43 33.75
C VAL A 375 23.97 -36.30 32.73
N HIS A 376 23.36 -35.12 32.67
CA HIS A 376 22.21 -34.81 31.84
C HIS A 376 22.60 -33.99 30.61
N ALA A 377 21.88 -34.18 29.51
CA ALA A 377 22.04 -33.36 28.31
C ALA A 377 21.57 -31.91 28.58
N PRO A 378 22.43 -30.90 28.34
CA PRO A 378 22.12 -29.51 28.64
C PRO A 378 21.20 -28.85 27.59
N ALA A 379 21.09 -29.47 26.41
CA ALA A 379 20.22 -29.11 25.31
C ALA A 379 20.01 -30.35 24.41
N ASP A 380 19.05 -30.30 23.49
CA ASP A 380 18.81 -31.36 22.50
C ASP A 380 20.04 -31.53 21.58
N GLY A 381 20.35 -32.75 21.18
CA GLY A 381 21.53 -33.00 20.35
C GLY A 381 21.70 -34.42 19.87
N VAL A 382 22.82 -34.65 19.17
CA VAL A 382 23.26 -35.97 18.69
C VAL A 382 24.61 -36.29 19.32
N VAL A 383 24.76 -37.50 19.84
CA VAL A 383 26.02 -37.99 20.39
C VAL A 383 27.02 -38.16 19.24
N ALA A 384 28.00 -37.27 19.17
CA ALA A 384 29.04 -37.29 18.14
C ALA A 384 30.14 -38.30 18.47
N PHE A 385 30.41 -38.54 19.75
CA PHE A 385 31.42 -39.48 20.22
C PHE A 385 31.10 -40.00 21.62
N ALA A 386 31.35 -41.28 21.89
CA ALA A 386 31.32 -41.87 23.23
C ALA A 386 32.40 -42.96 23.30
N GLY A 387 33.48 -42.70 24.04
CA GLY A 387 34.61 -43.62 24.13
C GLY A 387 35.78 -43.09 24.95
N ARG A 388 36.90 -43.82 25.00
CA ARG A 388 38.11 -43.36 25.71
C ARG A 388 38.88 -42.35 24.86
N SER A 389 39.34 -41.25 25.48
CA SER A 389 40.07 -40.17 24.83
C SER A 389 41.18 -39.59 25.72
N GLY A 390 42.31 -40.28 25.78
CA GLY A 390 43.54 -39.78 26.42
C GLY A 390 43.32 -39.27 27.84
N GLY A 391 43.79 -38.04 28.10
CA GLY A 391 43.68 -37.39 29.41
C GLY A 391 42.26 -37.19 29.93
N TYR A 392 41.25 -37.14 29.05
CA TYR A 392 39.83 -37.04 29.45
C TYR A 392 39.26 -38.36 29.97
N GLY A 393 39.99 -39.48 29.88
CA GLY A 393 39.44 -40.78 30.25
C GLY A 393 38.28 -41.17 29.35
N ASN A 394 37.15 -41.55 29.93
CA ASN A 394 35.91 -41.74 29.18
C ASN A 394 35.31 -40.37 28.84
N LEU A 395 35.17 -40.11 27.55
CA LEU A 395 34.72 -38.84 26.98
C LEU A 395 33.46 -39.05 26.15
N LEU A 396 32.44 -38.24 26.39
CA LEU A 396 31.28 -38.09 25.52
C LEU A 396 31.33 -36.71 24.85
N LYS A 397 31.05 -36.64 23.55
CA LYS A 397 30.85 -35.38 22.82
C LYS A 397 29.46 -35.36 22.21
N MET A 398 28.77 -34.22 22.35
CA MET A 398 27.42 -34.04 21.82
C MET A 398 27.33 -32.78 20.98
N ALA A 399 26.77 -32.92 19.77
CA ALA A 399 26.55 -31.83 18.84
C ALA A 399 25.11 -31.33 18.94
N HIS A 400 24.92 -30.02 19.08
CA HIS A 400 23.61 -29.39 19.34
C HIS A 400 23.03 -28.65 18.12
N GLY A 401 23.67 -28.76 16.95
CA GLY A 401 23.39 -27.95 15.77
C GLY A 401 24.34 -26.75 15.65
N GLY A 402 24.47 -26.21 14.43
CA GLY A 402 25.49 -25.19 14.13
C GLY A 402 26.92 -25.69 14.38
N SER A 403 27.76 -24.84 14.97
CA SER A 403 29.16 -25.15 15.31
C SER A 403 29.39 -25.47 16.79
N ILE A 404 28.34 -25.80 17.55
CA ILE A 404 28.42 -25.97 19.01
C ILE A 404 28.48 -27.46 19.39
N VAL A 405 29.51 -27.81 20.17
CA VAL A 405 29.72 -29.16 20.72
C VAL A 405 30.02 -29.06 22.21
N THR A 406 29.33 -29.85 23.02
CA THR A 406 29.62 -30.03 24.45
C THR A 406 30.42 -31.32 24.66
N CYS A 407 31.34 -31.31 25.63
CA CYS A 407 32.23 -32.44 25.94
C CYS A 407 32.06 -32.83 27.40
N TYR A 408 32.14 -34.13 27.72
CA TYR A 408 31.94 -34.64 29.07
C TYR A 408 33.05 -35.61 29.41
N GLY A 409 34.05 -35.17 30.16
CA GLY A 409 35.24 -35.92 30.51
C GLY A 409 35.16 -36.59 31.88
N HIS A 410 36.13 -37.49 32.12
CA HIS A 410 36.35 -38.24 33.36
C HIS A 410 35.20 -39.16 33.77
N LEU A 411 34.33 -39.54 32.81
CA LEU A 411 33.13 -40.33 33.06
C LEU A 411 33.45 -41.73 33.61
N SER A 412 32.53 -42.31 34.38
CA SER A 412 32.62 -43.71 34.83
C SER A 412 32.05 -44.66 33.77
N ARG A 413 30.87 -44.35 33.23
CA ARG A 413 30.18 -45.11 32.17
C ARG A 413 29.28 -44.22 31.32
N PHE A 414 28.98 -44.67 30.11
CA PHE A 414 28.05 -44.02 29.19
C PHE A 414 26.63 -44.59 29.36
N ALA A 415 25.61 -43.76 29.22
CA ALA A 415 24.20 -44.19 29.15
C ALA A 415 23.67 -44.20 27.70
N VAL A 416 24.48 -43.71 26.76
CA VAL A 416 24.13 -43.53 25.35
C VAL A 416 25.29 -43.97 24.44
N HIS A 417 25.02 -44.15 23.16
CA HIS A 417 26.02 -44.50 22.14
C HIS A 417 26.15 -43.43 21.05
N ALA A 418 27.25 -43.46 20.29
CA ALA A 418 27.45 -42.55 19.17
C ALA A 418 26.30 -42.67 18.14
N GLY A 419 25.89 -41.55 17.56
CA GLY A 419 24.76 -41.43 16.63
C GLY A 419 23.39 -41.32 17.29
N GLN A 420 23.27 -41.54 18.60
CA GLN A 420 22.00 -41.44 19.32
C GLN A 420 21.53 -39.99 19.42
N ARG A 421 20.25 -39.74 19.12
CA ARG A 421 19.56 -38.47 19.41
C ARG A 421 19.14 -38.45 20.87
N VAL A 422 19.39 -37.34 21.55
CA VAL A 422 19.07 -37.14 22.97
C VAL A 422 18.38 -35.79 23.14
N SER A 423 17.42 -35.74 24.04
CA SER A 423 16.69 -34.52 24.41
C SER A 423 17.31 -33.90 25.65
N ARG A 424 17.13 -32.59 25.83
CA ARG A 424 17.53 -31.88 27.03
C ARG A 424 16.97 -32.56 28.28
N GLY A 425 17.84 -32.80 29.27
CA GLY A 425 17.49 -33.46 30.52
C GLY A 425 17.67 -34.98 30.51
N ASP A 426 17.86 -35.61 29.34
CA ASP A 426 18.14 -37.04 29.27
C ASP A 426 19.47 -37.38 29.95
N VAL A 427 19.52 -38.51 30.66
CA VAL A 427 20.76 -39.01 31.25
C VAL A 427 21.65 -39.56 30.12
N ILE A 428 22.80 -38.93 29.92
CA ILE A 428 23.74 -39.27 28.84
C ILE A 428 24.95 -40.05 29.35
N ALA A 429 25.35 -39.86 30.60
CA ALA A 429 26.49 -40.56 31.20
C ALA A 429 26.43 -40.49 32.73
N TYR A 430 27.45 -41.04 33.38
CA TYR A 430 27.65 -40.92 34.81
C TYR A 430 29.05 -40.39 35.09
N SER A 431 29.18 -39.43 36.01
CA SER A 431 30.46 -38.84 36.42
C SER A 431 31.39 -39.91 36.99
N GLY A 432 32.68 -39.65 37.00
CA GLY A 432 33.67 -40.62 37.45
C GLY A 432 34.99 -39.98 37.85
N ASN A 433 36.06 -40.75 37.68
CA ASN A 433 37.43 -40.32 37.95
C ASN A 433 38.40 -40.97 36.94
N SER A 434 37.96 -41.17 35.70
CA SER A 434 38.76 -41.83 34.67
C SER A 434 39.75 -40.86 34.00
N GLY A 435 40.85 -41.36 33.44
CA GLY A 435 41.86 -40.52 32.79
C GLY A 435 42.74 -39.75 33.78
N MET A 436 43.17 -38.55 33.41
CA MET A 436 44.05 -37.71 34.22
C MET A 436 43.20 -36.83 35.15
N SER A 437 42.78 -37.39 36.28
CA SER A 437 41.94 -36.72 37.27
C SER A 437 42.46 -36.94 38.69
N THR A 438 42.41 -35.91 39.54
CA THR A 438 42.85 -35.98 40.93
C THR A 438 41.79 -36.51 41.89
N GLY A 439 40.52 -36.50 41.49
CA GLY A 439 39.39 -36.96 42.30
C GLY A 439 38.07 -36.88 41.54
N PRO A 440 36.98 -37.49 42.03
CA PRO A 440 35.71 -37.55 41.30
C PRO A 440 35.15 -36.16 40.94
N HIS A 441 34.97 -35.91 39.64
CA HIS A 441 34.38 -34.69 39.09
C HIS A 441 33.91 -34.91 37.65
N LEU A 442 33.12 -33.97 37.13
CA LEU A 442 32.79 -33.88 35.71
C LEU A 442 33.58 -32.72 35.10
N HIS A 443 34.33 -33.00 34.02
CA HIS A 443 34.87 -31.96 33.16
C HIS A 443 33.90 -31.68 32.02
N TRP A 444 33.39 -30.45 31.91
CA TRP A 444 32.39 -30.03 30.93
C TRP A 444 32.90 -28.94 29.99
#